data_AF-A0A3D1IL80-F1
#
_entry.id   AF-A0A3D1IL80-F1
#
_cell.length_a   1.000
_cell.length_b   1.000
_cell.length_c   1.000
_cell.angle_alpha   90.00
_cell.angle_beta   90.00
_cell.angle_gamma   90.00
#
_symmetry.space_group_name_H-M   'P 1'
#
loop_
_entity.id
_entity.type
_entity.pdbx_description
1 polymer ?
#
loop_
_entity_poly.entity_id
_entity_poly.type
_entity_poly.pdbx_seq_one_letter_code
_entity_poly.pdbx_strand_id
1 'polypeptide(L)'
;MLSRVFHALSFHHRPLALLRQHALEIVRAALEAVSPVRLMRHALEERWVRDAVTETPIAVIAAGKASEGMVRGLLETPGVRIARGIAVGPGASTTG
;
A
#
# COMPACT_ATOMS: atom_id res chain seq x y z
N MET A 1 12.09 18.82 -48.86
CA MET A 1 10.71 18.35 -48.54
C MET A 1 10.68 17.10 -47.64
N LEU A 2 11.78 16.32 -47.53
CA LEU A 2 11.85 15.11 -46.69
C LEU A 2 12.11 15.34 -45.18
N SER A 3 12.62 16.51 -44.74
CA SER A 3 12.95 16.72 -43.31
C SER A 3 11.74 17.01 -42.41
N ARG A 4 10.63 17.51 -42.97
CA ARG A 4 9.40 17.78 -42.20
C ARG A 4 8.63 16.51 -41.85
N VAL A 5 8.75 15.45 -42.65
CA VAL A 5 8.11 14.14 -42.38
C VAL A 5 8.82 13.41 -41.23
N PHE A 6 10.15 13.49 -41.15
CA PHE A 6 10.92 12.92 -40.03
C PHE A 6 10.65 13.61 -38.69
N HIS A 7 10.40 14.92 -38.71
CA HIS A 7 10.03 15.66 -37.50
C HIS A 7 8.62 15.30 -37.00
N ALA A 8 7.67 15.00 -37.89
CA ALA A 8 6.33 14.56 -37.51
C ALA A 8 6.32 13.15 -36.89
N LEU A 9 7.10 12.22 -37.45
CA LEU A 9 7.17 10.83 -36.96
C LEU A 9 7.92 10.69 -35.62
N SER A 10 8.79 11.65 -35.29
CA SER A 10 9.53 11.66 -34.01
C SER A 10 8.70 12.18 -32.82
N PHE A 11 7.59 12.88 -33.09
CA PHE A 11 6.74 13.52 -32.07
C PHE A 11 5.56 12.69 -31.59
N HIS A 12 5.25 11.55 -32.23
CA HIS A 12 4.02 10.80 -31.95
C HIS A 12 4.15 9.71 -30.87
N HIS A 13 5.37 9.38 -30.42
CA HIS A 13 5.58 8.34 -29.40
C HIS A 13 5.89 8.86 -28.00
N ARG A 14 6.48 10.06 -27.86
CA ARG A 14 6.79 10.65 -26.54
C ARG A 14 5.55 11.04 -25.73
N PRO A 15 4.50 11.64 -26.32
CA PRO A 15 3.32 12.04 -25.56
C PRO A 15 2.57 10.83 -24.97
N LEU A 16 2.47 9.73 -25.71
CA LEU A 16 1.80 8.50 -25.24
C LEU A 16 2.63 7.77 -24.19
N ALA A 17 3.97 7.77 -24.32
CA ALA A 17 4.85 7.21 -23.30
C ALA A 17 4.74 7.98 -21.98
N LEU A 18 4.73 9.32 -22.02
CA LEU A 18 4.55 10.17 -20.85
C LEU A 18 3.17 10.01 -20.21
N LEU A 19 2.10 9.97 -21.02
CA LEU A 19 0.76 9.73 -20.51
C LEU A 19 0.65 8.37 -19.82
N ARG A 20 1.22 7.31 -20.42
CA ARG A 20 1.28 5.98 -19.82
C ARG A 20 2.05 6.01 -18.50
N GLN A 21 3.19 6.69 -18.45
CA GLN A 21 3.98 6.83 -17.24
C GLN A 21 3.17 7.52 -16.13
N HIS A 22 2.59 8.69 -16.40
CA HIS A 22 1.80 9.42 -15.41
C HIS A 22 0.58 8.62 -14.95
N ALA A 23 -0.10 7.91 -15.86
CA ALA A 23 -1.22 7.05 -15.49
C ALA A 23 -0.78 5.92 -14.53
N LEU A 24 0.36 5.29 -14.79
CA LEU A 24 0.92 4.27 -13.89
C LEU A 24 1.34 4.85 -12.54
N GLU A 25 1.91 6.05 -12.52
CA GLU A 25 2.26 6.75 -11.28
C GLU A 25 1.03 7.09 -10.44
N ILE A 26 -0.05 7.59 -11.07
CA ILE A 26 -1.32 7.86 -10.39
C ILE A 26 -1.93 6.58 -9.82
N VAL A 27 -2.00 5.51 -10.61
CA VAL A 27 -2.55 4.23 -10.14
C VAL A 27 -1.69 3.65 -9.02
N ARG A 28 -0.36 3.71 -9.14
CA ARG A 28 0.55 3.28 -8.07
C ARG A 28 0.32 4.08 -6.79
N ALA A 29 0.27 5.40 -6.87
CA ALA A 29 0.04 6.26 -5.72
C ALA A 29 -1.33 5.98 -5.06
N ALA A 30 -2.37 5.73 -5.87
CA ALA A 30 -3.69 5.36 -5.37
C ALA A 30 -3.66 3.99 -4.65
N LEU A 31 -3.00 2.98 -5.22
CA LEU A 31 -2.84 1.66 -4.57
C LEU A 31 -2.02 1.76 -3.29
N GLU A 32 -0.95 2.56 -3.28
CA GLU A 32 -0.16 2.80 -2.09
C GLU A 32 -0.99 3.48 -1.00
N ALA A 33 -1.84 4.45 -1.33
CA ALA A 33 -2.69 5.14 -0.37
C ALA A 33 -3.66 4.21 0.36
N VAL A 34 -4.10 3.13 -0.30
CA VAL A 34 -4.99 2.11 0.30
C VAL A 34 -4.26 0.86 0.78
N SER A 35 -2.93 0.91 0.88
CA SER A 35 -2.13 -0.18 1.47
C SER A 35 -2.56 -0.43 2.93
N PRO A 36 -2.84 -1.69 3.33
CA PRO A 36 -3.23 -2.01 4.71
C PRO A 36 -2.24 -1.50 5.76
N VAL A 37 -0.94 -1.55 5.45
CA VAL A 37 0.11 -1.04 6.36
C VAL A 37 -0.02 0.47 6.55
N ARG A 38 -0.24 1.22 5.47
CA ARG A 38 -0.40 2.68 5.53
C ARG A 38 -1.69 3.08 6.24
N LEU A 39 -2.79 2.39 5.95
CA LEU A 39 -4.06 2.62 6.63
C LEU A 39 -3.97 2.35 8.12
N MET A 40 -3.26 1.28 8.54
CA MET A 40 -3.04 1.02 9.96
C MET A 40 -2.20 2.10 10.63
N ARG A 41 -1.11 2.54 9.99
CA ARG A 41 -0.29 3.64 10.52
C ARG A 41 -1.13 4.92 10.68
N HIS A 42 -1.93 5.26 9.68
CA HIS A 42 -2.80 6.43 9.72
C HIS A 42 -3.88 6.30 10.82
N ALA A 43 -4.49 5.13 10.99
CA ALA A 43 -5.44 4.89 12.08
C ALA A 43 -4.80 5.07 13.47
N LEU A 44 -3.49 4.82 13.60
CA LEU A 44 -2.73 4.99 14.85
C LEU A 44 -2.22 6.41 15.05
N GLU A 45 -2.40 7.31 14.08
CA GLU A 45 -2.23 8.75 14.29
C GLU A 45 -3.34 9.30 15.21
N GLU A 46 -4.51 8.69 15.21
CA GLU A 46 -5.59 9.01 16.15
C GLU A 46 -5.19 8.65 17.58
N ARG A 47 -5.11 9.68 18.45
CA ARG A 47 -4.59 9.56 19.81
C ARG A 47 -5.30 8.48 20.61
N TRP A 48 -6.63 8.47 20.59
CA TRP A 48 -7.42 7.51 21.37
C TRP A 48 -7.21 6.05 20.92
N VAL A 49 -6.99 5.81 19.62
CA VAL A 49 -6.67 4.47 19.09
C VAL A 49 -5.28 4.08 19.56
N ARG A 50 -4.32 4.99 19.41
CA ARG A 50 -2.92 4.78 19.79
C ARG A 50 -2.78 4.44 21.27
N ASP A 51 -3.41 5.23 22.14
CA ASP A 51 -3.37 5.03 23.57
C ASP A 51 -3.96 3.66 23.92
N ALA A 52 -5.12 3.32 23.35
CA ALA A 52 -5.78 2.02 23.55
C ALA A 52 -4.91 0.81 23.17
N VAL A 53 -4.01 0.95 22.18
CA VAL A 53 -3.15 -0.16 21.71
C VAL A 53 -1.72 -0.13 22.24
N THR A 54 -1.32 0.92 22.96
CA THR A 54 0.05 1.09 23.48
C THR A 54 0.15 1.05 25.00
N GLU A 55 -0.91 1.41 25.74
CA GLU A 55 -0.91 1.42 27.21
C GLU A 55 -0.62 0.04 27.80
N THR A 56 -1.23 -1.01 27.26
CA THR A 56 -1.09 -2.38 27.75
C THR A 56 -0.87 -3.37 26.60
N PRO A 57 -0.25 -4.53 26.85
CA PRO A 57 -0.16 -5.57 25.82
C PRO A 57 -1.55 -6.02 25.34
N ILE A 58 -1.77 -5.98 24.03
CA ILE A 58 -3.05 -6.31 23.41
C ILE A 58 -3.11 -7.74 22.88
N ALA A 59 -4.33 -8.28 22.77
CA ALA A 59 -4.59 -9.47 22.00
C ALA A 59 -5.08 -9.07 20.59
N VAL A 60 -4.57 -9.73 19.54
CA VAL A 60 -4.89 -9.36 18.15
C VAL A 60 -5.61 -10.50 17.44
N ILE A 61 -6.74 -10.17 16.81
CA ILE A 61 -7.44 -11.06 15.88
C ILE A 61 -7.53 -10.30 14.56
N ALA A 62 -6.87 -10.81 13.52
CA ALA A 62 -6.93 -10.26 12.17
C ALA A 62 -7.49 -11.31 11.22
N ALA A 63 -8.52 -10.97 10.46
CA ALA A 63 -9.17 -11.87 9.52
C ALA A 63 -9.41 -11.19 8.17
N GLY A 64 -9.18 -11.92 7.10
CA GLY A 64 -9.45 -11.48 5.72
C GLY A 64 -8.19 -11.37 4.87
N LYS A 65 -8.36 -10.94 3.60
CA LYS A 65 -7.29 -10.89 2.60
C LYS A 65 -6.11 -10.01 2.98
N ALA A 66 -6.36 -8.98 3.78
CA ALA A 66 -5.36 -8.00 4.21
C ALA A 66 -4.83 -8.26 5.63
N SER A 67 -5.21 -9.37 6.28
CA SER A 67 -4.90 -9.63 7.69
C SER A 67 -3.40 -9.54 7.98
N GLU A 68 -2.56 -10.10 7.11
CA GLU A 68 -1.10 -9.99 7.24
C GLU A 68 -0.63 -8.53 7.20
N GLY A 69 -1.08 -7.76 6.21
CA GLY A 69 -0.70 -6.35 6.05
C GLY A 69 -1.18 -5.47 7.22
N MET A 70 -2.36 -5.75 7.78
CA MET A 70 -2.87 -5.05 8.95
C MET A 70 -2.04 -5.35 10.19
N VAL A 71 -1.74 -6.62 10.46
CA VAL A 71 -0.90 -7.02 11.61
C VAL A 71 0.51 -6.46 11.45
N ARG A 72 1.06 -6.47 10.24
CA ARG A 72 2.37 -5.86 9.95
C ARG A 72 2.37 -4.37 10.29
N GLY A 73 1.36 -3.60 9.86
CA GLY A 73 1.26 -2.18 10.19
C GLY A 73 1.18 -1.91 11.70
N LEU A 74 0.49 -2.78 12.44
CA LEU A 74 0.40 -2.71 13.89
C LEU A 74 1.75 -3.03 14.58
N LEU A 75 2.46 -4.06 14.13
CA LEU A 75 3.77 -4.47 14.65
C LEU A 75 4.88 -3.45 14.37
N GLU A 76 4.79 -2.74 13.24
CA GLU A 76 5.74 -1.67 12.88
C GLU A 76 5.51 -0.38 13.67
N THR A 77 4.44 -0.28 14.47
CA THR A 77 4.13 0.92 15.25
C THR A 77 4.86 0.92 16.59
N PRO A 78 5.65 1.97 16.91
CA PRO A 78 6.35 2.07 18.19
C PRO A 78 5.41 1.99 19.40
N GLY A 79 5.81 1.22 20.41
CA GLY A 79 5.09 1.09 21.68
C GLY A 79 3.96 0.05 21.69
N VAL A 80 3.52 -0.42 20.52
CA VAL A 80 2.53 -1.50 20.47
C VAL A 80 3.17 -2.81 20.93
N ARG A 81 2.50 -3.51 21.84
CA ARG A 81 2.93 -4.83 22.34
C ARG A 81 1.80 -5.83 22.15
N ILE A 82 2.02 -6.88 21.38
CA ILE A 82 1.03 -7.96 21.19
C ILE A 82 1.39 -9.11 22.14
N ALA A 83 0.49 -9.43 23.08
CA ALA A 83 0.68 -10.54 24.02
C ALA A 83 0.36 -11.91 23.38
N ARG A 84 -0.64 -11.95 22.50
CA ARG A 84 -1.11 -13.13 21.77
C ARG A 84 -1.93 -12.70 20.57
N GLY A 85 -2.04 -13.56 19.56
CA GLY A 85 -2.94 -13.27 18.46
C GLY A 85 -2.99 -14.33 17.38
N ILE A 86 -3.93 -14.14 16.46
CA ILE A 86 -4.11 -14.96 15.27
C ILE A 86 -4.38 -14.06 14.06
N ALA A 87 -3.72 -14.37 12.95
CA ALA A 87 -3.98 -13.76 11.65
C ALA A 87 -4.44 -14.86 10.69
N VAL A 88 -5.62 -14.70 10.13
CA VAL A 88 -6.20 -15.65 9.16
C VAL A 88 -6.42 -14.93 7.84
N GLY A 89 -5.77 -15.42 6.80
CA GLY A 89 -5.91 -14.92 5.44
C GLY A 89 -5.97 -16.08 4.45
N PRO A 90 -6.20 -15.79 3.16
CA PRO A 90 -5.99 -16.78 2.11
C PRO A 90 -4.57 -17.33 2.21
N GLY A 91 -4.40 -18.64 2.06
CA GLY A 91 -3.07 -19.22 1.93
C GLY A 91 -2.36 -18.61 0.73
N ALA A 92 -1.03 -18.46 0.81
CA ALA A 92 -0.25 -18.07 -0.34
C ALA A 92 -0.53 -19.07 -1.47
N SER A 93 -1.16 -18.61 -2.54
CA SER A 93 -1.30 -19.41 -3.76
C SER A 93 0.12 -19.68 -4.26
N THR A 94 0.62 -20.90 -4.07
CA THR A 94 1.80 -21.41 -4.76
C THR A 94 1.45 -21.58 -6.24
N THR A 95 1.35 -20.48 -6.96
CA THR A 95 1.47 -20.47 -8.43
C THR A 95 2.89 -20.05 -8.75
N GLY A 96 3.70 -21.04 -9.10
CA GLY A 96 5.01 -20.85 -9.70
C GLY A 96 4.95 -20.36 -11.13
#